data_AF-A0A5E7VUV9-F1
#
_entry.id   AF-A0A5E7VUV9-F1
#
_cell.length_a   1.000
_cell.length_b   1.000
_cell.length_c   1.000
_cell.angle_alpha   90.00
_cell.angle_beta   90.00
_cell.angle_gamma   90.00
#
_symmetry.space_group_name_H-M   'P 1'
#
loop_
_entity.id
_entity.type
_entity.pdbx_description
1 polymer ?
#
loop_
_entity_poly.entity_id
_entity_poly.type
_entity_poly.pdbx_seq_one_letter_code
_entity_poly.pdbx_strand_id
1 'polypeptide(L)'
;MDPNNEMSGKVFYDEVTAELNRLDGLFNGDDSLAKKCSVSSIELECPGLAVVASRSPATRNAVLASIIEQTLTGFTIADASAISSVFVFANAARGLLRRELIAAASGVSFITLDHVNLTDEDWPKLTDGINFLSAAAGIEDNPGHDKAVNPLGECCRIHWQNGPITVDEVKRALAECVVGSTVIVENVHLLYSANLIRSSLSELRNCAAARGVFLYLGVGLSHWPDVRKTDQGYLFLTDLPEAYAEIVHIADKITMFAPSSAGTQVTIFDPRYVDAWRGSWAPKLKSRNIA
;
A
#
# COMPACT_ATOMS: atom_id res chain seq x y z
N MET A 1 -50.03 -8.20 -6.08
CA MET A 1 -48.60 -8.52 -5.83
C MET A 1 -48.28 -9.67 -6.77
N ASP A 2 -47.43 -9.41 -7.75
CA ASP A 2 -47.07 -10.37 -8.80
C ASP A 2 -46.03 -11.37 -8.23
N PRO A 3 -46.28 -12.69 -8.25
CA PRO A 3 -45.40 -13.67 -7.60
C PRO A 3 -44.15 -14.04 -8.44
N ASN A 4 -43.90 -13.34 -9.56
CA ASN A 4 -42.87 -13.71 -10.54
C ASN A 4 -41.56 -12.93 -10.45
N ASN A 5 -41.29 -12.18 -9.37
CA ASN A 5 -40.12 -11.30 -9.31
C ASN A 5 -39.14 -11.63 -8.18
N GLU A 6 -39.00 -12.91 -7.83
CA GLU A 6 -37.84 -13.39 -7.10
C GLU A 6 -36.76 -13.80 -8.12
N MET A 7 -36.02 -12.81 -8.62
CA MET A 7 -34.77 -13.07 -9.30
C MET A 7 -33.89 -13.87 -8.33
N SER A 8 -33.71 -15.17 -8.60
CA SER A 8 -32.92 -16.03 -7.70
C SER A 8 -31.53 -15.42 -7.56
N GLY A 9 -30.95 -15.44 -6.35
CA GLY A 9 -29.66 -14.78 -6.09
C GLY A 9 -28.56 -15.16 -7.08
N LYS A 10 -28.58 -16.39 -7.61
CA LYS A 10 -27.67 -16.85 -8.66
C LYS A 10 -27.80 -16.05 -9.96
N VAL A 11 -29.03 -15.83 -10.44
CA VAL A 11 -29.30 -15.06 -11.67
C VAL A 11 -28.80 -13.62 -11.53
N PHE A 12 -29.03 -13.00 -10.37
CA PHE A 12 -28.51 -11.66 -10.07
C PHE A 12 -26.97 -11.61 -10.12
N TYR A 13 -26.27 -12.57 -9.48
CA TYR A 13 -24.80 -12.61 -9.52
C TYR A 13 -24.25 -12.85 -10.93
N ASP A 14 -24.90 -13.69 -11.72
CA ASP A 14 -24.50 -13.98 -13.10
C ASP A 14 -24.65 -12.71 -13.99
N GLU A 15 -25.76 -11.97 -13.86
CA GLU A 15 -26.00 -10.71 -14.57
C GLU A 15 -25.02 -9.61 -14.18
N VAL A 16 -24.77 -9.42 -12.87
CA VAL A 16 -23.79 -8.42 -12.38
C VAL A 16 -22.37 -8.77 -12.84
N THR A 17 -21.99 -10.05 -12.80
CA THR A 17 -20.68 -10.51 -13.28
C THR A 17 -20.50 -10.23 -14.76
N ALA A 18 -21.53 -10.48 -15.57
CA ALA A 18 -21.50 -10.18 -17.01
C ALA A 18 -21.30 -8.69 -17.29
N GLU A 19 -21.98 -7.82 -16.55
CA GLU A 19 -21.84 -6.37 -16.71
C GLU A 19 -20.47 -5.86 -16.25
N LEU A 20 -19.95 -6.37 -15.14
CA LEU A 20 -18.58 -6.06 -14.68
C LEU A 20 -17.54 -6.45 -15.74
N ASN A 21 -17.66 -7.65 -16.31
CA ASN A 21 -16.75 -8.10 -17.38
C ASN A 21 -16.86 -7.21 -18.63
N ARG A 22 -18.06 -6.72 -18.97
CA ARG A 22 -18.27 -5.78 -20.08
C ARG A 22 -17.57 -4.45 -19.82
N LEU A 23 -17.71 -3.90 -18.63
CA LEU A 23 -17.05 -2.65 -18.23
C LEU A 23 -15.54 -2.81 -18.21
N ASP A 24 -15.04 -3.92 -17.67
CA ASP A 24 -13.61 -4.20 -17.62
C ASP A 24 -13.00 -4.36 -19.02
N GLY A 25 -13.74 -4.92 -19.99
CA GLY A 25 -13.34 -4.97 -21.40
C GLY A 25 -13.19 -3.59 -22.05
N LEU A 26 -13.77 -2.53 -21.50
CA LEU A 26 -13.58 -1.16 -21.99
C LEU A 26 -12.24 -0.55 -21.54
N PHE A 27 -11.66 -1.07 -20.45
CA PHE A 27 -10.43 -0.52 -19.84
C PHE A 27 -9.18 -1.38 -20.10
N ASN A 28 -9.33 -2.51 -20.80
CA ASN A 28 -8.23 -3.41 -21.13
C ASN A 28 -8.05 -3.46 -22.65
N GLY A 29 -7.00 -2.82 -23.15
CA GLY A 29 -6.56 -2.97 -24.53
C GLY A 29 -5.87 -4.31 -24.78
N ASP A 30 -5.56 -4.55 -26.05
CA ASP A 30 -4.96 -5.78 -26.54
C ASP A 30 -3.53 -5.95 -25.95
N ASP A 31 -3.28 -7.07 -25.25
CA ASP A 31 -2.03 -7.38 -24.49
C ASP A 31 -0.72 -7.24 -25.32
N SER A 32 -0.86 -7.14 -26.65
CA SER A 32 0.24 -7.05 -27.61
C SER A 32 0.91 -5.67 -27.71
N LEU A 33 0.35 -4.60 -27.12
CA LEU A 33 0.86 -3.23 -27.22
C LEU A 33 1.50 -2.65 -25.93
N ALA A 34 1.54 -3.44 -24.85
CA ALA A 34 2.00 -2.96 -23.55
C ALA A 34 3.51 -2.65 -23.52
N LYS A 35 3.87 -1.35 -23.55
CA LYS A 35 5.14 -0.88 -22.96
C LYS A 35 5.06 -1.17 -21.46
N LYS A 36 5.82 -2.17 -21.02
CA LYS A 36 5.64 -2.82 -19.71
C LYS A 36 5.91 -1.88 -18.53
N CYS A 37 4.87 -1.56 -17.76
CA CYS A 37 5.02 -1.39 -16.31
C CYS A 37 5.60 -2.71 -15.74
N SER A 38 6.38 -2.70 -14.66
CA SER A 38 6.99 -3.94 -14.14
C SER A 38 6.90 -4.02 -12.63
N VAL A 39 6.67 -5.21 -12.07
CA VAL A 39 6.64 -5.46 -10.62
C VAL A 39 7.95 -5.17 -9.91
N SER A 40 9.06 -5.00 -10.66
CA SER A 40 10.30 -4.51 -10.06
C SER A 40 10.18 -3.13 -9.42
N SER A 41 9.14 -2.34 -9.75
CA SER A 41 8.85 -1.04 -9.12
C SER A 41 7.36 -0.95 -8.75
N ILE A 42 6.98 -1.36 -7.54
CA ILE A 42 5.66 -1.05 -6.96
C ILE A 42 5.60 0.42 -6.52
N GLU A 43 6.75 1.04 -6.33
CA GLU A 43 6.93 2.41 -5.91
C GLU A 43 6.42 3.41 -6.96
N LEU A 44 6.11 4.62 -6.50
CA LEU A 44 5.86 5.76 -7.35
C LEU A 44 7.18 6.22 -8.00
N GLU A 45 7.15 6.46 -9.31
CA GLU A 45 8.29 7.10 -10.00
C GLU A 45 8.31 8.62 -9.81
N CYS A 46 7.19 9.22 -9.41
CA CYS A 46 7.04 10.65 -9.19
C CYS A 46 6.19 10.92 -7.93
N PRO A 47 6.45 12.01 -7.18
CA PRO A 47 5.61 12.42 -6.07
C PRO A 47 4.13 12.56 -6.44
N GLY A 48 3.25 12.14 -5.55
CA GLY A 48 1.84 11.99 -5.82
C GLY A 48 1.18 10.95 -4.93
N LEU A 49 0.09 10.35 -5.39
CA LEU A 49 -0.70 9.37 -4.67
C LEU A 49 -0.61 7.98 -5.32
N ALA A 50 -0.12 7.00 -4.57
CA ALA A 50 -0.23 5.59 -4.88
C ALA A 50 -1.21 4.88 -3.95
N VAL A 51 -1.88 3.87 -4.51
CA VAL A 51 -2.79 3.01 -3.78
C VAL A 51 -2.29 1.57 -3.81
N VAL A 52 -2.23 0.96 -2.62
CA VAL A 52 -1.93 -0.47 -2.44
C VAL A 52 -3.22 -1.14 -1.97
N ALA A 53 -3.86 -1.87 -2.87
CA ALA A 53 -5.17 -2.47 -2.62
C ALA A 53 -5.09 -4.00 -2.51
N SER A 54 -5.71 -4.55 -1.48
CA SER A 54 -5.83 -6.00 -1.30
C SER A 54 -7.01 -6.34 -0.39
N ARG A 55 -7.65 -7.50 -0.61
CA ARG A 55 -8.58 -8.09 0.37
C ARG A 55 -7.86 -8.59 1.62
N SER A 56 -6.59 -8.98 1.49
CA SER A 56 -5.75 -9.49 2.57
C SER A 56 -5.01 -8.33 3.26
N PRO A 57 -5.33 -8.01 4.53
CA PRO A 57 -4.57 -7.01 5.28
C PRO A 57 -3.10 -7.38 5.41
N ALA A 58 -2.77 -8.67 5.53
CA ALA A 58 -1.39 -9.15 5.60
C ALA A 58 -0.62 -8.81 4.31
N THR A 59 -1.18 -9.12 3.14
CA THR A 59 -0.54 -8.79 1.85
C THR A 59 -0.33 -7.28 1.69
N ARG A 60 -1.33 -6.48 2.05
CA ARG A 60 -1.22 -5.02 2.01
C ARG A 60 -0.11 -4.52 2.93
N ASN A 61 -0.06 -5.03 4.16
CA ASN A 61 0.94 -4.63 5.14
C ASN A 61 2.36 -5.08 4.73
N ALA A 62 2.52 -6.27 4.15
CA ALA A 62 3.80 -6.73 3.61
C ALA A 62 4.31 -5.81 2.48
N VAL A 63 3.43 -5.36 1.59
CA VAL A 63 3.79 -4.43 0.51
C VAL A 63 4.15 -3.05 1.05
N LEU A 64 3.34 -2.50 1.96
CA LEU A 64 3.63 -1.22 2.62
C LEU A 64 4.96 -1.29 3.40
N ALA A 65 5.21 -2.38 4.13
CA ALA A 65 6.48 -2.64 4.81
C ALA A 65 7.66 -2.69 3.84
N SER A 66 7.49 -3.33 2.68
CA SER A 66 8.51 -3.35 1.63
C SER A 66 8.79 -1.95 1.07
N ILE A 67 7.78 -1.10 0.91
CA ILE A 67 7.96 0.30 0.47
C ILE A 67 8.72 1.09 1.54
N ILE A 68 8.41 0.89 2.83
CA ILE A 68 9.15 1.52 3.93
C ILE A 68 10.62 1.08 3.88
N GLU A 69 10.91 -0.21 3.79
CA GLU A 69 12.28 -0.74 3.76
C GLU A 69 13.08 -0.24 2.56
N GLN A 70 12.47 -0.23 1.38
CA GLN A 70 13.11 0.26 0.15
C GLN A 70 13.36 1.76 0.23
N THR A 71 12.40 2.52 0.73
CA THR A 71 12.58 3.94 1.02
C THR A 71 13.79 4.10 1.92
N LEU A 72 13.85 3.42 3.08
CA LEU A 72 14.96 3.59 4.03
C LEU A 72 16.35 3.19 3.47
N THR A 73 16.41 2.15 2.64
CA THR A 73 17.66 1.62 2.05
C THR A 73 18.12 2.34 0.78
N GLY A 74 17.22 3.00 0.05
CA GLY A 74 17.53 3.77 -1.16
C GLY A 74 18.36 5.03 -0.91
N PHE A 75 18.47 5.48 0.34
CA PHE A 75 19.29 6.64 0.71
C PHE A 75 20.71 6.21 1.07
N THR A 76 21.67 6.57 0.23
CA THR A 76 23.07 6.58 0.63
C THR A 76 23.31 7.73 1.61
N ILE A 77 23.98 7.44 2.72
CA ILE A 77 24.32 8.36 3.85
C ILE A 77 25.08 9.64 3.41
N ALA A 78 25.48 9.75 2.14
CA ALA A 78 26.28 10.85 1.61
C ALA A 78 25.56 12.22 1.53
N ASP A 79 24.22 12.26 1.44
CA ASP A 79 23.46 13.52 1.31
C ASP A 79 22.72 13.89 2.62
N ALA A 80 23.50 14.28 3.63
CA ALA A 80 23.00 14.57 4.99
C ALA A 80 22.22 15.89 5.13
N SER A 81 22.01 16.69 4.07
CA SER A 81 21.38 18.01 4.20
C SER A 81 19.85 18.02 4.05
N ALA A 82 19.23 16.90 3.65
CA ALA A 82 17.78 16.72 3.66
C ALA A 82 17.45 15.22 3.68
N ILE A 83 17.63 14.57 4.83
CA ILE A 83 17.29 13.15 4.94
C ILE A 83 15.77 13.05 4.83
N SER A 84 15.28 12.53 3.70
CA SER A 84 13.85 12.27 3.52
C SER A 84 13.39 11.25 4.58
N SER A 85 12.28 11.57 5.22
CA SER A 85 11.70 10.74 6.29
C SER A 85 10.52 9.92 5.77
N VAL A 86 10.17 8.88 6.53
CA VAL A 86 8.99 8.06 6.34
C VAL A 86 8.03 8.31 7.48
N PHE A 87 6.84 8.82 7.17
CA PHE A 87 5.75 8.98 8.13
C PHE A 87 4.77 7.83 7.96
N VAL A 88 4.53 7.08 9.02
CA VAL A 88 3.66 5.89 9.00
C VAL A 88 2.49 6.11 9.93
N PHE A 89 1.30 6.12 9.35
CA PHE A 89 0.02 6.13 10.05
C PHE A 89 -0.52 4.70 10.13
N ALA A 90 -0.14 3.98 11.18
CA ALA A 90 -0.56 2.62 11.48
C ALA A 90 -1.91 2.62 12.19
N ASN A 91 -2.96 2.92 11.43
CA ASN A 91 -4.31 3.10 11.95
C ASN A 91 -5.12 1.80 12.04
N ALA A 92 -4.54 0.64 11.69
CA ALA A 92 -5.15 -0.66 11.96
C ALA A 92 -4.63 -1.26 13.29
N ALA A 93 -5.55 -1.74 14.13
CA ALA A 93 -5.33 -1.98 15.55
C ALA A 93 -4.49 -3.23 15.93
N ARG A 94 -3.47 -3.65 15.16
CA ARG A 94 -2.78 -4.95 15.42
C ARG A 94 -1.26 -4.95 15.38
N GLY A 95 -0.60 -3.81 15.18
CA GLY A 95 0.87 -3.74 15.06
C GLY A 95 1.44 -4.67 13.97
N LEU A 96 0.60 -5.15 13.05
CA LEU A 96 0.96 -6.10 12.00
C LEU A 96 1.95 -5.46 11.04
N LEU A 97 1.68 -4.21 10.63
CA LEU A 97 2.59 -3.47 9.75
C LEU A 97 4.01 -3.32 10.36
N ARG A 98 4.11 -3.08 11.68
CA ARG A 98 5.42 -2.98 12.35
C ARG A 98 6.16 -4.32 12.35
N ARG A 99 5.45 -5.43 12.55
CA ARG A 99 6.04 -6.78 12.50
C ARG A 99 6.44 -7.18 11.08
N GLU A 100 5.63 -6.85 10.08
CA GLU A 100 5.96 -7.01 8.66
C GLU A 100 7.22 -6.21 8.29
N LEU A 101 7.34 -4.97 8.80
CA LEU A 101 8.54 -4.15 8.62
C LEU A 101 9.78 -4.79 9.25
N ILE A 102 9.68 -5.33 10.47
CA ILE A 102 10.79 -6.06 11.11
C ILE A 102 11.18 -7.28 10.27
N ALA A 103 10.21 -8.08 9.82
CA ALA A 103 10.45 -9.24 8.97
C ALA A 103 11.19 -8.84 7.67
N ALA A 104 10.69 -7.80 6.98
CA ALA A 104 11.29 -7.26 5.77
C ALA A 104 12.71 -6.74 6.01
N ALA A 105 12.93 -5.93 7.04
CA ALA A 105 14.24 -5.37 7.39
C ALA A 105 15.26 -6.45 7.79
N SER A 106 14.79 -7.53 8.39
CA SER A 106 15.61 -8.66 8.83
C SER A 106 15.86 -9.69 7.73
N GLY A 107 15.13 -9.66 6.62
CA GLY A 107 15.17 -10.73 5.62
C GLY A 107 14.68 -12.09 6.16
N VAL A 108 13.82 -12.06 7.18
CA VAL A 108 13.19 -13.25 7.78
C VAL A 108 11.75 -13.33 7.27
N SER A 109 11.26 -14.54 6.98
CA SER A 109 9.87 -14.73 6.57
C SER A 109 8.91 -14.25 7.68
N PHE A 110 7.88 -13.48 7.31
CA PHE A 110 6.87 -13.03 8.26
C PHE A 110 6.19 -14.19 8.99
N ILE A 111 5.93 -15.31 8.31
CA ILE A 111 5.31 -16.50 8.91
C ILE A 111 6.19 -17.07 10.03
N THR A 112 7.51 -17.10 9.82
CA THR A 112 8.49 -17.55 10.82
C THR A 112 8.46 -16.63 12.04
N LEU A 113 8.43 -15.31 11.82
CA LEU A 113 8.39 -14.30 12.88
C LEU A 113 7.06 -14.35 13.66
N ASP A 114 5.92 -14.40 12.97
CA ASP A 114 4.59 -14.33 13.56
C ASP A 114 4.25 -15.59 14.37
N HIS A 115 4.71 -16.77 13.93
CA HIS A 115 4.58 -18.02 14.68
C HIS A 115 5.70 -18.28 15.69
N VAL A 116 6.69 -17.39 15.80
CA VAL A 116 7.85 -17.56 16.70
C VAL A 116 8.61 -18.87 16.43
N ASN A 117 8.68 -19.28 15.16
CA ASN A 117 9.38 -20.49 14.71
C ASN A 117 10.82 -20.16 14.30
N LEU A 118 11.53 -19.36 15.10
CA LEU A 118 12.87 -18.88 14.79
C LEU A 118 13.92 -19.97 15.03
N THR A 119 14.84 -20.12 14.07
CA THR A 119 16.01 -20.98 14.20
C THR A 119 17.24 -20.19 14.67
N ASP A 120 18.31 -20.88 15.05
CA ASP A 120 19.59 -20.23 15.43
C ASP A 120 20.16 -19.35 14.31
N GLU A 121 19.85 -19.65 13.04
CA GLU A 121 20.26 -18.84 11.88
C GLU A 121 19.43 -17.57 11.68
N ASP A 122 18.25 -17.47 12.29
CA ASP A 122 17.35 -16.33 12.14
C ASP A 122 17.65 -15.22 13.16
N TRP A 123 18.18 -15.57 14.34
CA TRP A 123 18.48 -14.60 15.41
C TRP A 123 19.48 -13.51 15.00
N PRO A 124 20.59 -13.82 14.29
CA PRO A 124 21.50 -12.78 13.80
C PRO A 124 20.79 -11.82 12.83
N LYS A 125 20.04 -12.38 11.87
CA LYS A 125 19.28 -11.60 10.87
C LYS A 125 18.25 -10.67 11.51
N LEU A 126 17.52 -11.18 12.51
CA LEU A 126 16.54 -10.41 13.27
C LEU A 126 17.20 -9.28 14.06
N THR A 127 18.33 -9.58 14.70
CA THR A 127 19.11 -8.58 15.45
C THR A 127 19.60 -7.47 14.52
N ASP A 128 20.12 -7.83 13.34
CA ASP A 128 20.58 -6.86 12.33
C ASP A 128 19.43 -5.99 11.81
N GLY A 129 18.26 -6.59 11.54
CA GLY A 129 17.07 -5.84 11.12
C GLY A 129 16.56 -4.87 12.18
N ILE A 130 16.53 -5.30 13.45
CA ILE A 130 16.17 -4.44 14.59
C ILE A 130 17.19 -3.31 14.77
N ASN A 131 18.49 -3.62 14.69
CA ASN A 131 19.55 -2.61 14.80
C ASN A 131 19.47 -1.60 13.65
N PHE A 132 19.17 -2.03 12.43
CA PHE A 132 18.92 -1.13 11.30
C PHE A 132 17.75 -0.18 11.58
N LEU A 133 16.62 -0.70 12.05
CA LEU A 133 15.44 0.11 12.35
C LEU A 133 15.66 1.04 13.56
N SER A 134 16.42 0.61 14.56
CA SER A 134 16.70 1.36 15.79
C SER A 134 17.78 2.43 15.62
N ALA A 135 18.92 2.08 15.00
CA ALA A 135 20.12 2.91 14.96
C ALA A 135 20.26 3.73 13.66
N ALA A 136 19.82 3.19 12.51
CA ALA A 136 19.98 3.87 11.22
C ALA A 136 18.69 4.55 10.76
N ALA A 137 17.53 3.99 11.11
CA ALA A 137 16.24 4.58 10.80
C ALA A 137 15.69 5.42 11.95
N GLY A 138 15.80 5.01 13.22
CA GLY A 138 15.20 5.71 14.35
C GLY A 138 13.67 5.74 14.26
N ILE A 139 12.98 5.08 15.19
CA ILE A 139 11.51 5.08 15.25
C ILE A 139 11.08 6.02 16.37
N GLU A 140 10.48 7.15 15.98
CA GLU A 140 9.78 8.03 16.92
C GLU A 140 8.30 7.62 16.97
N ASP A 141 7.89 6.95 18.07
CA ASP A 141 6.49 6.66 18.34
C ASP A 141 5.80 7.96 18.82
N ASN A 142 4.89 8.53 18.03
CA ASN A 142 4.10 9.71 18.39
C ASN A 142 2.78 9.28 19.06
N PRO A 143 2.60 9.47 20.38
CA PRO A 143 1.49 8.88 21.13
C PRO A 143 0.17 9.66 21.06
N GLY A 144 0.02 10.72 20.25
CA GLY A 144 -1.27 11.40 20.12
C GLY A 144 -1.25 12.79 19.47
N HIS A 145 -2.47 13.31 19.25
CA HIS A 145 -2.85 14.49 18.45
C HIS A 145 -2.22 15.84 18.82
N ASP A 146 -1.63 15.98 20.01
CA ASP A 146 -1.24 17.29 20.59
C ASP A 146 0.28 17.55 20.62
N LYS A 147 1.10 16.62 20.13
CA LYS A 147 2.51 16.90 19.90
C LYS A 147 2.70 17.28 18.43
N ALA A 148 3.13 18.52 18.19
CA ALA A 148 3.69 18.89 16.91
C ALA A 148 4.74 17.83 16.54
N VAL A 149 4.59 17.20 15.37
CA VAL A 149 5.63 16.33 14.88
C VAL A 149 6.84 17.22 14.72
N ASN A 150 7.91 16.96 15.46
CA ASN A 150 9.12 17.76 15.34
C ASN A 150 9.87 17.22 14.12
N PRO A 151 9.75 17.82 12.92
CA PRO A 151 10.39 17.29 11.72
C PRO A 151 11.91 17.52 11.77
N LEU A 152 12.39 18.19 12.82
CA LEU A 152 13.77 18.56 13.08
C LEU A 152 14.31 17.90 14.38
N GLY A 153 13.59 16.94 14.95
CA GLY A 153 14.10 16.11 16.04
C GLY A 153 15.26 15.26 15.52
N GLU A 154 16.48 15.58 15.95
CA GLU A 154 17.72 14.97 15.47
C GLU A 154 17.64 13.42 15.43
N CYS A 155 17.92 12.86 14.24
CA CYS A 155 18.19 11.44 13.93
C CYS A 155 17.04 10.42 13.72
N CYS A 156 15.75 10.78 13.67
CA CYS A 156 14.70 9.81 13.30
C CYS A 156 14.20 9.99 11.86
N ARG A 157 14.32 8.92 11.07
CA ARG A 157 13.85 8.78 9.68
C ARG A 157 12.49 8.09 9.60
N ILE A 158 12.01 7.45 10.66
CA ILE A 158 10.66 6.88 10.73
C ILE A 158 9.88 7.59 11.83
N HIS A 159 8.82 8.30 11.45
CA HIS A 159 7.83 8.85 12.38
C HIS A 159 6.62 7.93 12.37
N TRP A 160 6.32 7.28 13.49
CA TRP A 160 5.28 6.27 13.58
C TRP A 160 4.13 6.75 14.47
N GLN A 161 2.92 6.81 13.91
CA GLN A 161 1.71 7.17 14.64
C GLN A 161 0.71 6.01 14.58
N ASN A 162 0.25 5.57 15.75
CA ASN A 162 -0.73 4.49 15.89
C ASN A 162 -2.12 5.06 16.22
N GLY A 163 -3.15 4.30 15.83
CA GLY A 163 -4.53 4.57 16.25
C GLY A 163 -5.34 5.40 15.27
N PRO A 164 -6.53 5.89 15.69
CA PRO A 164 -7.41 6.67 14.84
C PRO A 164 -6.70 7.91 14.30
N ILE A 165 -6.91 8.21 13.02
CA ILE A 165 -6.32 9.38 12.37
C ILE A 165 -7.30 10.04 11.42
N THR A 166 -7.26 11.36 11.36
CA THR A 166 -8.09 12.21 10.49
C THR A 166 -7.34 12.60 9.21
N VAL A 167 -8.08 13.05 8.19
CA VAL A 167 -7.47 13.60 6.96
C VAL A 167 -6.58 14.80 7.24
N ASP A 168 -6.99 15.66 8.18
CA ASP A 168 -6.26 16.89 8.46
C ASP A 168 -4.91 16.63 9.12
N GLU A 169 -4.77 15.54 9.86
CA GLU A 169 -3.48 15.09 10.37
C GLU A 169 -2.57 14.58 9.26
N VAL A 170 -3.12 13.82 8.29
CA VAL A 170 -2.33 13.40 7.13
C VAL A 170 -1.87 14.62 6.33
N LYS A 171 -2.75 15.62 6.14
CA LYS A 171 -2.39 16.89 5.49
C LYS A 171 -1.31 17.65 6.25
N ARG A 172 -1.39 17.67 7.59
CA ARG A 172 -0.38 18.32 8.44
C ARG A 172 0.98 17.65 8.25
N ALA A 173 1.05 16.32 8.30
CA ALA A 173 2.30 15.61 8.05
C ALA A 173 2.84 15.88 6.63
N LEU A 174 1.98 15.87 5.60
CA LEU A 174 2.39 16.24 4.23
C LEU A 174 2.98 17.66 4.16
N ALA A 175 2.44 18.60 4.94
CA ALA A 175 2.93 19.99 4.97
C ALA A 175 4.26 20.15 5.72
N GLU A 176 4.57 19.24 6.64
CA GLU A 176 5.80 19.21 7.45
C GLU A 176 6.92 18.38 6.80
N CYS A 177 6.59 17.51 5.84
CA CYS A 177 7.54 16.70 5.08
C CYS A 177 8.48 17.54 4.19
N VAL A 178 9.74 17.10 4.10
CA VAL A 178 10.69 17.58 3.09
C VAL A 178 10.47 16.85 1.75
N VAL A 179 10.92 17.45 0.65
CA VAL A 179 10.86 16.85 -0.69
C VAL A 179 11.52 15.46 -0.68
N GLY A 180 10.90 14.49 -1.33
CA GLY A 180 11.35 13.10 -1.37
C GLY A 180 10.93 12.25 -0.17
N SER A 181 10.28 12.83 0.84
CA SER A 181 9.71 12.07 1.96
C SER A 181 8.58 11.15 1.49
N THR A 182 8.31 10.12 2.29
CA THR A 182 7.25 9.15 2.06
C THR A 182 6.24 9.20 3.20
N VAL A 183 4.96 9.29 2.87
CA VAL A 183 3.85 9.22 3.84
C VAL A 183 3.02 7.98 3.53
N ILE A 184 2.74 7.17 4.55
CA ILE A 184 2.02 5.91 4.43
C ILE A 184 0.83 5.90 5.38
N VAL A 185 -0.35 5.62 4.83
CA VAL A 185 -1.56 5.35 5.61
C VAL A 185 -1.89 3.86 5.48
N GLU A 186 -1.84 3.11 6.59
CA GLU A 186 -2.02 1.65 6.58
C GLU A 186 -3.39 1.22 6.02
N ASN A 187 -4.44 1.95 6.39
CA ASN A 187 -5.79 1.66 5.93
C ASN A 187 -6.63 2.94 5.80
N VAL A 188 -6.89 3.38 4.57
CA VAL A 188 -7.69 4.58 4.30
C VAL A 188 -9.13 4.47 4.84
N HIS A 189 -9.65 3.24 4.95
CA HIS A 189 -10.99 2.96 5.47
C HIS A 189 -11.17 3.32 6.95
N LEU A 190 -10.06 3.53 7.66
CA LEU A 190 -10.04 3.89 9.08
C LEU A 190 -9.69 5.36 9.29
N LEU A 191 -9.64 6.17 8.22
CA LEU A 191 -9.53 7.62 8.37
C LEU A 191 -10.83 8.16 8.97
N TYR A 192 -10.72 8.77 10.15
CA TYR A 192 -11.84 9.33 10.88
C TYR A 192 -12.23 10.68 10.29
N SER A 193 -13.27 10.69 9.47
CA SER A 193 -13.99 11.92 9.09
C SER A 193 -15.36 11.53 8.54
N ALA A 194 -16.42 12.21 8.99
CA ALA A 194 -17.80 11.91 8.61
C ALA A 194 -18.11 12.08 7.10
N ASN A 195 -17.18 12.65 6.30
CA ASN A 195 -17.40 13.03 4.90
C ASN A 195 -16.24 12.63 3.95
N LEU A 196 -15.54 11.54 4.24
CA LEU A 196 -14.34 11.12 3.50
C LEU A 196 -14.65 10.42 2.18
N ILE A 197 -15.15 11.11 1.15
CA ILE A 197 -15.58 10.40 -0.08
C ILE A 197 -15.10 11.01 -1.41
N ARG A 198 -14.60 12.26 -1.48
CA ARG A 198 -13.95 12.72 -2.74
C ARG A 198 -12.94 13.86 -2.58
N SER A 199 -13.39 15.01 -2.10
CA SER A 199 -12.57 16.23 -2.00
C SER A 199 -11.30 15.99 -1.19
N SER A 200 -11.42 15.25 -0.08
CA SER A 200 -10.29 14.92 0.79
C SER A 200 -9.17 14.14 0.08
N LEU A 201 -9.49 13.19 -0.80
CA LEU A 201 -8.47 12.40 -1.49
C LEU A 201 -7.75 13.20 -2.58
N SER A 202 -8.50 14.00 -3.35
CA SER A 202 -7.92 14.93 -4.32
C SER A 202 -7.01 15.96 -3.65
N GLU A 203 -7.44 16.50 -2.50
CA GLU A 203 -6.63 17.43 -1.71
C GLU A 203 -5.36 16.77 -1.20
N LEU A 204 -5.43 15.54 -0.65
CA LEU A 204 -4.25 14.80 -0.20
C LEU A 204 -3.25 14.57 -1.35
N ARG A 205 -3.74 14.12 -2.51
CA ARG A 205 -2.90 13.92 -3.71
C ARG A 205 -2.24 15.22 -4.14
N ASN A 206 -3.00 16.32 -4.22
CA ASN A 206 -2.47 17.61 -4.64
C ASN A 206 -1.48 18.19 -3.62
N CYS A 207 -1.73 18.02 -2.32
CA CYS A 207 -0.77 18.38 -1.28
C CYS A 207 0.54 17.58 -1.42
N ALA A 208 0.45 16.26 -1.60
CA ALA A 208 1.61 15.39 -1.78
C ALA A 208 2.43 15.79 -3.02
N ALA A 209 1.77 15.96 -4.18
CA ALA A 209 2.42 16.37 -5.43
C ALA A 209 3.07 17.75 -5.31
N ALA A 210 2.38 18.74 -4.74
CA ALA A 210 2.89 20.11 -4.58
C ALA A 210 4.10 20.18 -3.62
N ARG A 211 4.19 19.24 -2.67
CA ARG A 211 5.32 19.15 -1.72
C ARG A 211 6.42 18.20 -2.18
N GLY A 212 6.26 17.53 -3.32
CA GLY A 212 7.24 16.54 -3.78
C GLY A 212 7.33 15.33 -2.85
N VAL A 213 6.22 14.93 -2.22
CA VAL A 213 6.11 13.81 -1.27
C VAL A 213 5.43 12.62 -1.92
N PHE A 214 5.87 11.41 -1.59
CA PHE A 214 5.26 10.16 -2.04
C PHE A 214 4.21 9.70 -1.02
N LEU A 215 2.92 9.75 -1.39
CA LEU A 215 1.83 9.31 -0.52
C LEU A 215 1.34 7.92 -0.93
N TYR A 216 1.34 6.97 0.00
CA TYR A 216 0.81 5.62 -0.19
C TYR A 216 -0.40 5.38 0.72
N LEU A 217 -1.52 4.96 0.13
CA LEU A 217 -2.73 4.61 0.86
C LEU A 217 -3.02 3.11 0.73
N GLY A 218 -3.15 2.45 1.87
CA GLY A 218 -3.66 1.09 1.93
C GLY A 218 -5.17 1.05 1.77
N VAL A 219 -5.68 0.25 0.82
CA VAL A 219 -7.11 0.12 0.51
C VAL A 219 -7.55 -1.34 0.57
N GLY A 220 -8.72 -1.61 1.16
CA GLY A 220 -9.40 -2.91 1.07
C GLY A 220 -10.11 -3.05 -0.28
N LEU A 221 -10.00 -4.20 -0.93
CA LEU A 221 -10.80 -4.54 -2.11
C LEU A 221 -12.20 -5.04 -1.73
N SER A 222 -13.16 -4.88 -2.65
CA SER A 222 -14.49 -5.49 -2.55
C SER A 222 -14.42 -7.03 -2.70
N HIS A 223 -15.56 -7.71 -2.64
CA HIS A 223 -15.65 -9.17 -2.73
C HIS A 223 -15.78 -9.71 -4.15
N TRP A 224 -15.91 -8.83 -5.15
CA TRP A 224 -16.06 -9.19 -6.55
C TRP A 224 -14.93 -10.06 -7.14
N PRO A 225 -13.65 -9.92 -6.74
CA PRO A 225 -12.61 -10.84 -7.20
C PRO A 225 -12.92 -12.31 -6.86
N ASP A 226 -13.43 -12.57 -5.65
CA ASP A 226 -13.72 -13.92 -5.16
C ASP A 226 -14.95 -14.52 -5.85
N VAL A 227 -15.93 -13.67 -6.20
CA VAL A 227 -17.18 -14.08 -6.86
C VAL A 227 -16.93 -14.49 -8.30
N ARG A 228 -16.08 -13.73 -9.02
CA ARG A 228 -15.87 -13.93 -10.46
C ARG A 228 -15.12 -15.22 -10.79
N LYS A 229 -14.42 -15.83 -9.83
CA LYS A 229 -13.68 -17.09 -9.99
C LYS A 229 -12.96 -17.18 -11.34
N THR A 230 -12.35 -16.08 -11.79
CA THR A 230 -11.72 -16.07 -13.10
C THR A 230 -10.52 -17.00 -13.05
N ASP A 231 -10.38 -17.87 -14.05
CA ASP A 231 -9.28 -18.85 -14.13
C ASP A 231 -7.89 -18.17 -14.12
N GLN A 232 -7.86 -16.85 -14.39
CA GLN A 232 -6.66 -16.03 -14.47
C GLN A 232 -6.41 -15.17 -13.22
N GLY A 233 -7.37 -15.05 -12.29
CA GLY A 233 -7.22 -14.27 -11.04
C GLY A 233 -6.93 -12.78 -11.26
N TYR A 234 -7.36 -12.22 -12.40
CA TYR A 234 -7.15 -10.82 -12.73
C TYR A 234 -7.98 -9.90 -11.87
N LEU A 235 -7.38 -8.74 -11.55
CA LEU A 235 -8.01 -7.68 -10.80
C LEU A 235 -8.31 -6.50 -11.70
N PHE A 236 -9.41 -5.82 -11.38
CA PHE A 236 -9.95 -4.74 -12.17
C PHE A 236 -10.26 -3.55 -11.28
N LEU A 237 -10.27 -2.34 -11.85
CA LEU A 237 -10.57 -1.13 -11.09
C LEU A 237 -11.96 -1.17 -10.44
N THR A 238 -12.89 -1.91 -11.04
CA THR A 238 -14.23 -2.22 -10.51
C THR A 238 -14.22 -3.06 -9.23
N ASP A 239 -13.10 -3.69 -8.87
CA ASP A 239 -12.95 -4.39 -7.59
C ASP A 239 -12.67 -3.46 -6.42
N LEU A 240 -12.34 -2.18 -6.66
CA LEU A 240 -12.30 -1.18 -5.59
C LEU A 240 -13.73 -0.98 -5.03
N PRO A 241 -13.89 -0.84 -3.71
CA PRO A 241 -15.21 -0.56 -3.14
C PRO A 241 -15.78 0.75 -3.68
N GLU A 242 -17.10 0.84 -3.83
CA GLU A 242 -17.80 2.01 -4.38
C GLU A 242 -17.42 3.33 -3.69
N ALA A 243 -17.26 3.30 -2.36
CA ALA A 243 -16.81 4.44 -1.56
C ALA A 243 -15.45 5.01 -1.97
N TYR A 244 -14.69 4.27 -2.78
CA TYR A 244 -13.37 4.62 -3.30
C TYR A 244 -13.29 4.58 -4.82
N ALA A 245 -14.41 4.54 -5.54
CA ALA A 245 -14.41 4.55 -7.01
C ALA A 245 -13.65 5.77 -7.57
N GLU A 246 -13.72 6.92 -6.89
CA GLU A 246 -13.02 8.14 -7.28
C GLU A 246 -11.49 8.03 -7.22
N ILE A 247 -10.94 7.08 -6.45
CA ILE A 247 -9.49 6.82 -6.45
C ILE A 247 -8.98 6.54 -7.85
N VAL A 248 -9.79 5.87 -8.69
CA VAL A 248 -9.46 5.54 -10.07
C VAL A 248 -9.12 6.78 -10.91
N HIS A 249 -9.70 7.94 -10.57
CA HIS A 249 -9.49 9.19 -11.30
C HIS A 249 -8.41 10.09 -10.68
N ILE A 250 -7.98 9.80 -9.46
CA ILE A 250 -7.10 10.69 -8.66
C ILE A 250 -5.72 10.08 -8.46
N ALA A 251 -5.64 8.76 -8.29
CA ALA A 251 -4.38 8.08 -7.99
C ALA A 251 -3.44 8.10 -9.19
N ASP A 252 -2.18 8.41 -8.92
CA ASP A 252 -1.10 8.38 -9.89
C ASP A 252 -0.62 6.94 -10.16
N LYS A 253 -0.95 6.00 -9.26
CA LYS A 253 -0.73 4.55 -9.44
C LYS A 253 -1.64 3.75 -8.53
N ILE A 254 -2.20 2.65 -9.04
CA ILE A 254 -3.01 1.71 -8.25
C ILE A 254 -2.41 0.31 -8.44
N THR A 255 -1.94 -0.30 -7.36
CA THR A 255 -1.44 -1.67 -7.36
C THR A 255 -2.38 -2.54 -6.55
N MET A 256 -2.95 -3.55 -7.20
CA MET A 256 -3.95 -4.45 -6.63
C MET A 256 -3.37 -5.86 -6.47
N PHE A 257 -3.63 -6.50 -5.34
CA PHE A 257 -3.14 -7.83 -5.01
C PHE A 257 -4.29 -8.78 -4.68
N ALA A 258 -4.22 -10.01 -5.21
CA ALA A 258 -5.14 -11.09 -4.89
C ALA A 258 -4.41 -12.43 -4.73
N PRO A 259 -4.84 -13.29 -3.79
CA PRO A 259 -4.36 -14.65 -3.74
C PRO A 259 -4.83 -15.42 -4.99
N SER A 260 -3.96 -16.23 -5.58
CA SER A 260 -4.28 -17.20 -6.62
C SER A 260 -3.64 -18.56 -6.31
N SER A 261 -4.06 -19.60 -7.03
CA SER A 261 -3.46 -20.94 -6.94
C SER A 261 -1.96 -20.98 -7.26
N ALA A 262 -1.45 -20.01 -8.04
CA ALA A 262 -0.05 -19.88 -8.43
C ALA A 262 0.76 -18.88 -7.56
N GLY A 263 0.17 -18.33 -6.49
CA GLY A 263 0.77 -17.29 -5.65
C GLY A 263 -0.03 -15.98 -5.66
N THR A 264 0.54 -14.88 -5.20
CA THR A 264 -0.14 -13.57 -5.19
C THR A 264 -0.10 -12.96 -6.59
N GLN A 265 -1.27 -12.84 -7.24
CA GLN A 265 -1.44 -12.09 -8.47
C GLN A 265 -1.44 -10.60 -8.17
N VAL A 266 -0.88 -9.83 -9.10
CA VAL A 266 -0.78 -8.39 -9.03
C VAL A 266 -1.24 -7.79 -10.33
N THR A 267 -2.06 -6.75 -10.22
CA THR A 267 -2.40 -5.88 -11.33
C THR A 267 -1.98 -4.45 -10.98
N ILE A 268 -1.23 -3.81 -11.88
CA ILE A 268 -0.78 -2.41 -11.73
C ILE A 268 -1.49 -1.58 -12.78
N PHE A 269 -2.26 -0.61 -12.31
CA PHE A 269 -2.82 0.46 -13.13
C PHE A 269 -1.98 1.71 -12.93
N ASP A 270 -1.43 2.22 -14.01
CA ASP A 270 -0.65 3.45 -14.02
C ASP A 270 -1.10 4.26 -15.23
N PRO A 271 -1.69 5.45 -15.02
CA PRO A 271 -2.33 6.24 -16.06
C PRO A 271 -1.35 6.73 -17.15
N ARG A 272 -0.04 6.58 -16.94
CA ARG A 272 0.98 6.87 -17.95
C ARG A 272 1.07 5.78 -19.03
N TYR A 273 0.51 4.60 -18.77
CA TYR A 273 0.52 3.45 -19.68
C TYR A 273 -0.90 3.17 -20.18
N VAL A 274 -0.98 2.62 -21.39
CA VAL A 274 -2.26 2.33 -22.06
C VAL A 274 -3.00 1.19 -21.37
N ASP A 275 -2.27 0.16 -20.94
CA ASP A 275 -2.82 -1.07 -20.39
C ASP A 275 -2.29 -1.35 -18.99
N ALA A 276 -3.12 -2.01 -18.19
CA ALA A 276 -2.73 -2.50 -16.89
C ALA A 276 -1.68 -3.60 -17.03
N TRP A 277 -0.64 -3.57 -16.18
CA TRP A 277 0.30 -4.67 -16.10
C TRP A 277 -0.25 -5.78 -15.18
N ARG A 278 -0.02 -7.03 -15.56
CA ARG A 278 -0.47 -8.22 -14.81
C ARG A 278 0.67 -9.21 -14.63
N GLY A 279 0.71 -9.86 -13.47
CA GLY A 279 1.61 -10.98 -13.20
C GLY A 279 1.69 -11.34 -11.72
N SER A 280 2.71 -12.10 -11.35
CA SER A 280 2.89 -12.58 -9.97
C SER A 280 3.82 -11.70 -9.14
N TRP A 281 3.49 -11.49 -7.86
CA TRP A 281 4.38 -10.91 -6.88
C TRP A 281 4.81 -11.95 -5.85
N ALA A 282 6.12 -11.99 -5.61
CA ALA A 282 6.72 -12.66 -4.48
C ALA A 282 7.47 -11.59 -3.67
N PRO A 283 7.26 -11.51 -2.34
CA PRO A 283 8.08 -10.64 -1.50
C PRO A 283 9.56 -10.99 -1.72
N LYS A 284 10.39 -10.01 -2.08
CA LYS A 284 11.82 -10.23 -2.24
C LYS A 284 12.43 -10.47 -0.85
N LEU A 285 12.71 -11.71 -0.50
CA LEU A 285 13.68 -12.02 0.56
C LEU A 285 15.06 -11.62 0.02
N LYS A 286 15.52 -10.40 0.31
CA LYS A 286 16.89 -10.01 -0.01
C LYS A 286 17.83 -10.71 0.96
N SER A 287 18.74 -11.55 0.46
CA SER A 287 19.99 -11.84 1.17
C SER A 287 20.82 -10.55 1.16
N ARG A 288 20.97 -9.89 2.31
CA ARG A 288 22.00 -8.85 2.43
C ARG A 288 23.35 -9.56 2.31
N ASN A 289 24.07 -9.33 1.22
CA ASN A 289 25.49 -9.68 1.15
C ASN A 289 26.20 -8.79 2.17
N ILE A 290 26.49 -9.37 3.32
CA ILE A 290 27.37 -8.76 4.32
C ILE A 290 28.77 -8.78 3.70
N ALA A 291 29.29 -7.61 3.37
CA ALA A 291 30.70 -7.41 3.05
C ALA A 291 31.46 -7.06 4.34
#